data_AF-A0A1S3Q2A3-F1
#
_entry.id   AF-A0A1S3Q2A3-F1
#
_cell.length_a   1.000
_cell.length_b   1.000
_cell.length_c   1.000
_cell.angle_alpha   90.00
_cell.angle_beta   90.00
_cell.angle_gamma   90.00
#
_symmetry.space_group_name_H-M   'P 1'
#
loop_
_entity.id
_entity.type
_entity.pdbx_description
1 polymer ?
#
loop_
_entity_poly.entity_id
_entity_poly.type
_entity_poly.pdbx_seq_one_letter_code
_entity_poly.pdbx_strand_id
1 'polypeptide(L)'
;MYMQEKKNKQSISQTDLVVSEHSEDTEEAFPEINQRSREQRLLPYMVTIGDAIHNFADGLAIGAAFSVSWNSGLATSLAVFCHELPHELGDFAILLHSGLSVKKALMLNVGSALTSFIGLYIALTVSTDLATKQWIAAITSGLFLYVGLADMLPTMIHADNRRPWLMFLLQNLGLLSGWGILLLLSLYEEKIGF
;
A
#
# COMPACT_ATOMS: atom_id res chain seq x y z
N MET A 1 3.73 -47.00 34.86
CA MET A 1 3.28 -45.95 35.79
C MET A 1 3.72 -44.59 35.23
N TYR A 2 3.10 -44.17 34.11
CA TYR A 2 3.65 -43.18 33.16
C TYR A 2 2.63 -42.08 32.75
N MET A 3 1.62 -41.80 33.57
CA MET A 3 0.48 -40.92 33.18
C MET A 3 -0.05 -40.03 34.32
N GLN A 4 0.75 -39.64 35.32
CA GLN A 4 0.22 -38.86 36.47
C GLN A 4 1.02 -37.62 36.92
N GLU A 5 2.23 -37.37 36.41
CA GLU A 5 2.99 -36.16 36.78
C GLU A 5 2.74 -34.95 35.86
N LYS A 6 1.99 -35.12 34.77
CA LYS A 6 1.78 -34.08 33.76
C LYS A 6 0.73 -33.00 34.14
N LYS A 7 0.36 -32.87 35.42
CA LYS A 7 -0.79 -32.02 35.80
C LYS A 7 -0.62 -31.13 37.05
N ASN A 8 0.57 -30.95 37.61
CA ASN A 8 0.65 -30.25 38.91
C ASN A 8 1.80 -29.26 39.16
N LYS A 9 2.42 -28.63 38.14
CA LYS A 9 3.35 -27.50 38.40
C LYS A 9 3.29 -26.41 37.32
N GLN A 10 2.09 -25.91 37.07
CA GLN A 10 1.90 -24.60 36.48
C GLN A 10 1.21 -23.72 37.53
N SER A 11 1.89 -22.63 37.91
CA SER A 11 1.46 -21.51 38.79
C SER A 11 2.07 -21.46 40.20
N ILE A 12 2.35 -20.21 40.63
CA ILE A 12 2.94 -19.68 41.89
C ILE A 12 4.48 -19.58 41.82
N SER A 13 5.20 -18.47 41.57
CA SER A 13 5.09 -17.00 41.77
C SER A 13 6.24 -16.51 42.66
N GLN A 14 7.05 -15.59 42.10
CA GLN A 14 7.81 -14.47 42.73
C GLN A 14 9.02 -14.68 43.69
N THR A 15 10.17 -14.16 43.21
CA THR A 15 11.19 -13.27 43.85
C THR A 15 11.69 -13.54 45.28
N ASP A 16 12.99 -13.80 45.47
CA ASP A 16 14.01 -12.77 45.83
C ASP A 16 15.40 -13.36 46.22
N LEU A 17 16.46 -12.67 45.78
CA LEU A 17 17.77 -12.43 46.41
C LEU A 17 18.76 -13.59 46.69
N VAL A 18 19.93 -13.58 46.03
CA VAL A 18 21.27 -13.21 46.58
C VAL A 18 22.37 -13.38 45.51
N VAL A 19 22.94 -12.24 45.08
CA VAL A 19 24.34 -11.88 44.79
C VAL A 19 25.32 -12.94 44.24
N SER A 20 25.89 -12.65 43.06
CA SER A 20 27.35 -12.59 42.87
C SER A 20 27.70 -11.76 41.62
N GLU A 21 28.23 -10.57 41.83
CA GLU A 21 28.92 -9.76 40.80
C GLU A 21 30.33 -10.31 40.53
N HIS A 22 30.70 -10.44 39.26
CA HIS A 22 32.08 -10.18 38.81
C HIS A 22 32.13 -9.82 37.31
N SER A 23 32.31 -8.51 37.08
CA SER A 23 33.17 -7.82 36.10
C SER A 23 33.17 -8.14 34.58
N GLU A 24 32.73 -7.09 33.86
CA GLU A 24 33.41 -6.39 32.73
C GLU A 24 33.35 -6.98 31.30
N ASP A 25 32.42 -6.37 30.54
CA ASP A 25 32.52 -5.83 29.17
C ASP A 25 33.14 -6.69 28.05
N THR A 26 32.32 -7.04 27.04
CA THR A 26 32.36 -6.45 25.68
C THR A 26 31.42 -7.22 24.72
N GLU A 27 30.63 -6.46 23.95
CA GLU A 27 29.79 -6.85 22.81
C GLU A 27 28.50 -7.64 23.08
N GLU A 28 27.49 -6.92 23.58
CA GLU A 28 26.09 -7.27 23.35
C GLU A 28 25.78 -7.19 21.84
N ALA A 29 25.66 -8.35 21.19
CA ALA A 29 25.03 -8.47 19.89
C ALA A 29 23.58 -7.97 19.98
N PHE A 30 23.33 -6.77 19.44
CA PHE A 30 21.99 -6.20 19.34
C PHE A 30 21.03 -7.19 18.67
N PRO A 31 19.78 -7.34 19.17
CA PRO A 31 18.88 -8.40 18.72
C PRO A 31 18.24 -8.06 17.37
N GLU A 32 18.94 -8.31 16.26
CA GLU A 32 18.37 -8.24 14.90
C GLU A 32 17.19 -9.20 14.68
N ILE A 33 17.01 -10.20 15.56
CA ILE A 33 16.02 -11.28 15.40
C ILE A 33 14.57 -10.78 15.64
N ASN A 34 14.35 -9.66 16.33
CA ASN A 34 12.99 -9.19 16.65
C ASN A 34 12.43 -8.15 15.64
N GLN A 35 13.29 -7.39 14.97
CA GLN A 35 12.86 -6.32 14.04
C GLN A 35 12.24 -6.85 12.76
N ARG A 36 12.86 -7.85 12.11
CA ARG A 36 12.33 -8.51 10.90
C ARG A 36 10.92 -9.06 11.09
N SER A 37 10.64 -9.61 12.28
CA SER A 37 9.33 -10.20 12.59
C SER A 37 8.22 -9.15 12.76
N ARG A 38 8.56 -7.95 13.24
CA ARG A 38 7.60 -6.84 13.42
C ARG A 38 7.33 -6.15 12.09
N GLU A 39 8.35 -5.94 11.27
CA GLU A 39 8.22 -5.36 9.93
C GLU A 39 7.34 -6.25 9.04
N GLN A 40 7.62 -7.56 8.97
CA GLN A 40 6.79 -8.53 8.24
C GLN A 40 5.33 -8.62 8.72
N ARG A 41 5.07 -8.29 9.99
CA ARG A 41 3.70 -8.23 10.53
C ARG A 41 2.96 -6.94 10.19
N LEU A 42 3.68 -5.83 9.97
CA LEU A 42 3.09 -4.52 9.71
C LEU A 42 2.93 -4.24 8.21
N LEU A 43 3.81 -4.79 7.37
CA LEU A 43 3.76 -4.63 5.92
C LEU A 43 2.37 -4.87 5.31
N PRO A 44 1.64 -5.96 5.64
CA PRO A 44 0.32 -6.20 5.07
C PRO A 44 -0.70 -5.10 5.39
N TYR A 45 -0.64 -4.55 6.60
CA TYR A 45 -1.53 -3.47 7.03
C TYR A 45 -1.17 -2.17 6.33
N MET A 46 0.13 -1.88 6.18
CA MET A 46 0.59 -0.66 5.52
C MET A 46 0.17 -0.65 4.05
N VAL A 47 0.42 -1.75 3.33
CA VAL A 47 0.01 -1.94 1.94
C VAL A 47 -1.51 -1.82 1.80
N THR A 48 -2.29 -2.56 2.60
CA THR A 48 -3.77 -2.52 2.49
C THR A 48 -4.34 -1.12 2.76
N ILE A 49 -3.75 -0.35 3.70
CA ILE A 49 -4.22 1.01 4.00
C ILE A 49 -3.80 1.98 2.89
N GLY A 50 -2.58 1.88 2.38
CA GLY A 50 -2.09 2.67 1.26
C GLY A 50 -2.97 2.47 0.02
N ASP A 51 -3.21 1.21 -0.32
CA ASP A 51 -4.07 0.78 -1.40
C ASP A 51 -5.52 1.28 -1.23
N ALA A 52 -6.12 1.11 -0.04
CA ALA A 52 -7.46 1.63 0.24
C ALA A 52 -7.59 3.15 0.05
N ILE A 53 -6.52 3.90 0.37
CA ILE A 53 -6.47 5.35 0.19
C ILE A 53 -6.29 5.70 -1.30
N HIS A 54 -5.46 4.95 -2.04
CA HIS A 54 -5.27 5.08 -3.48
C HIS A 54 -6.59 4.88 -4.23
N ASN A 55 -7.21 3.72 -4.01
CA ASN A 55 -8.48 3.32 -4.60
C ASN A 55 -9.58 4.36 -4.31
N PHE A 56 -9.59 4.98 -3.13
CA PHE A 56 -10.52 6.07 -2.81
C PHE A 56 -10.29 7.32 -3.68
N ALA A 57 -9.04 7.72 -3.91
CA ALA A 57 -8.71 8.84 -4.81
C ALA A 57 -9.11 8.56 -6.25
N ASP A 58 -8.87 7.34 -6.73
CA ASP A 58 -9.33 6.89 -8.05
C ASP A 58 -10.84 7.00 -8.17
N GLY A 59 -11.55 6.53 -7.15
CA GLY A 59 -12.98 6.70 -7.01
C GLY A 59 -13.42 8.16 -7.17
N LEU A 60 -12.78 9.08 -6.43
CA LEU A 60 -13.05 10.51 -6.53
C LEU A 60 -12.81 11.05 -7.95
N ALA A 61 -11.72 10.64 -8.59
CA ALA A 61 -11.38 11.06 -9.96
C ALA A 61 -12.44 10.58 -10.97
N ILE A 62 -12.82 9.31 -10.90
CA ILE A 62 -13.84 8.72 -11.76
C ILE A 62 -15.19 9.43 -11.53
N GLY A 63 -15.57 9.67 -10.27
CA GLY A 63 -16.84 10.32 -9.94
C GLY A 63 -16.90 11.76 -10.42
N ALA A 64 -15.79 12.50 -10.29
CA ALA A 64 -15.66 13.84 -10.82
C ALA A 64 -15.76 13.85 -12.36
N ALA A 65 -15.14 12.89 -13.05
CA ALA A 65 -15.22 12.75 -14.50
C ALA A 65 -16.66 12.43 -14.99
N PHE A 66 -17.36 11.51 -14.33
CA PHE A 66 -18.77 11.23 -14.64
C PHE A 66 -19.70 12.42 -14.37
N SER A 67 -19.37 13.30 -13.43
CA SER A 67 -20.10 14.55 -13.19
C SER A 67 -19.94 15.58 -14.32
N VAL A 68 -18.95 15.40 -15.21
CA VAL A 68 -18.73 16.24 -16.39
C VAL A 68 -19.47 15.65 -17.59
N SER A 69 -19.18 14.39 -17.94
CA SER A 69 -19.87 13.69 -19.03
C SER A 69 -19.70 12.18 -18.92
N TRP A 70 -20.61 11.44 -19.57
CA TRP A 70 -20.51 9.98 -19.66
C TRP A 70 -19.24 9.51 -20.36
N ASN A 71 -18.85 10.18 -21.45
CA ASN A 71 -17.63 9.87 -22.21
C ASN A 71 -16.37 10.07 -21.36
N SER A 72 -16.30 11.18 -20.63
CA SER A 72 -15.16 11.49 -19.74
C SER A 72 -15.07 10.47 -18.61
N GLY A 73 -16.19 10.16 -17.94
CA GLY A 73 -16.23 9.14 -16.88
C GLY A 73 -15.78 7.76 -17.34
N LEU A 74 -16.22 7.30 -18.52
CA LEU A 74 -15.76 6.03 -19.09
C LEU A 74 -14.27 6.04 -19.45
N ALA A 75 -13.77 7.14 -20.04
CA ALA A 75 -12.36 7.27 -20.37
C ALA A 75 -11.47 7.25 -19.12
N THR A 76 -11.84 7.99 -18.07
CA THR A 76 -11.13 8.00 -16.79
C THR A 76 -11.19 6.64 -16.10
N SER A 77 -12.34 5.96 -16.11
CA SER A 77 -12.47 4.61 -15.53
C SER A 77 -11.55 3.60 -16.21
N LEU A 78 -11.46 3.66 -17.54
CA LEU A 78 -10.56 2.79 -18.30
C LEU A 78 -9.09 3.12 -18.00
N ALA A 79 -8.74 4.41 -17.91
CA ALA A 79 -7.40 4.85 -17.57
C ALA A 79 -6.96 4.37 -16.18
N VAL A 80 -7.85 4.48 -15.18
CA VAL A 80 -7.63 3.95 -13.83
C VAL A 80 -7.46 2.44 -13.87
N PHE A 81 -8.39 1.72 -14.50
CA PHE A 81 -8.31 0.26 -14.62
C PHE A 81 -6.97 -0.22 -15.20
N CYS A 82 -6.42 0.50 -16.18
CA CYS A 82 -5.15 0.15 -16.80
C CYS A 82 -3.94 0.26 -15.85
N HIS A 83 -3.93 1.19 -14.89
CA HIS A 83 -2.83 1.30 -13.91
C HIS A 83 -3.09 0.53 -12.62
N GLU A 84 -4.37 0.31 -12.28
CA GLU A 84 -4.76 -0.38 -11.07
C GLU A 84 -4.57 -1.90 -11.19
N LEU A 85 -4.80 -2.47 -12.37
CA LEU A 85 -4.59 -3.90 -12.58
C LEU A 85 -3.14 -4.34 -12.28
N PRO A 86 -2.09 -3.66 -12.77
CA PRO A 86 -0.72 -3.90 -12.35
C PRO A 86 -0.46 -3.64 -10.86
N HIS A 87 -1.04 -2.58 -10.30
CA HIS A 87 -0.83 -2.18 -8.91
C HIS A 87 -1.36 -3.24 -7.94
N GLU A 88 -2.61 -3.64 -8.12
CA GLU A 88 -3.30 -4.68 -7.33
C GLU A 88 -2.58 -6.04 -7.42
N LEU A 89 -2.08 -6.41 -8.59
CA LEU A 89 -1.27 -7.63 -8.75
C LEU A 89 0.06 -7.55 -7.97
N GLY A 90 0.66 -6.36 -7.90
CA GLY A 90 1.86 -6.08 -7.10
C GLY A 90 1.58 -6.23 -5.60
N ASP A 91 0.51 -5.60 -5.13
CA ASP A 91 0.11 -5.62 -3.72
C ASP A 91 -0.26 -7.04 -3.27
N PHE A 92 -0.99 -7.77 -4.12
CA PHE A 92 -1.27 -9.18 -3.90
C PHE A 92 0.02 -10.01 -3.78
N ALA A 93 1.04 -9.75 -4.62
CA ALA A 93 2.33 -10.42 -4.53
C ALA A 93 3.08 -10.08 -3.23
N ILE A 94 3.04 -8.82 -2.78
CA ILE A 94 3.65 -8.38 -1.52
C ILE A 94 2.96 -9.01 -0.31
N LEU A 95 1.62 -9.09 -0.32
CA LEU A 95 0.83 -9.74 0.73
C LEU A 95 1.16 -11.24 0.84
N LEU A 96 1.28 -11.94 -0.30
CA LEU A 96 1.73 -13.33 -0.32
C LEU A 96 3.16 -13.49 0.19
N HIS A 97 4.07 -12.61 -0.20
CA HIS A 97 5.46 -12.62 0.27
C HIS A 97 5.57 -12.38 1.78
N SER A 98 4.65 -11.62 2.35
CA SER A 98 4.53 -11.36 3.79
C SER A 98 3.96 -12.56 4.57
N GLY A 99 3.63 -13.67 3.91
CA GLY A 99 3.17 -14.92 4.53
C GLY A 99 1.66 -15.05 4.70
N LEU A 100 0.86 -14.19 4.04
CA LEU A 100 -0.60 -14.34 4.03
C LEU A 100 -1.02 -15.49 3.11
N SER A 101 -2.12 -16.16 3.45
CA SER A 101 -2.73 -17.13 2.55
C SER A 101 -3.42 -16.40 1.38
N VAL A 102 -3.47 -17.04 0.21
CA VAL A 102 -4.10 -16.53 -1.02
C VAL A 102 -5.48 -15.92 -0.77
N LYS A 103 -6.33 -16.62 -0.01
CA LYS A 103 -7.68 -16.14 0.31
C LYS A 103 -7.66 -14.83 1.11
N LYS A 104 -6.75 -14.70 2.08
CA LYS A 104 -6.63 -13.49 2.91
C LYS A 104 -6.08 -12.33 2.10
N ALA A 105 -5.02 -12.56 1.32
CA ALA A 105 -4.44 -11.54 0.45
C ALA A 105 -5.48 -11.01 -0.55
N LEU A 106 -6.24 -11.90 -1.18
CA LEU A 106 -7.31 -11.51 -2.10
C LEU A 106 -8.45 -10.73 -1.41
N MET A 107 -8.85 -11.14 -0.20
CA MET A 107 -9.89 -10.40 0.54
C MET A 107 -9.43 -9.01 0.98
N LEU A 108 -8.12 -8.83 1.26
CA LEU A 108 -7.58 -7.52 1.59
C LEU A 108 -7.58 -6.60 0.36
N ASN A 109 -6.99 -7.03 -0.78
CA ASN A 109 -7.04 -6.30 -2.06
C ASN A 109 -8.46 -5.92 -2.47
N VAL A 110 -9.37 -6.90 -2.52
CA VAL A 110 -10.75 -6.60 -2.92
C VAL A 110 -11.41 -5.67 -1.89
N GLY A 111 -11.06 -5.80 -0.61
CA GLY A 111 -11.55 -4.94 0.45
C GLY A 111 -11.09 -3.48 0.31
N SER A 112 -9.82 -3.24 -0.04
CA SER A 112 -9.28 -1.92 -0.36
C SER A 112 -9.89 -1.38 -1.65
N ALA A 113 -9.99 -2.18 -2.71
CA ALA A 113 -10.62 -1.78 -3.97
C ALA A 113 -12.05 -1.23 -3.82
N LEU A 114 -12.82 -1.72 -2.83
CA LEU A 114 -14.18 -1.24 -2.57
C LEU A 114 -14.25 0.22 -2.11
N THR A 115 -13.16 0.81 -1.59
CA THR A 115 -13.15 2.22 -1.21
C THR A 115 -13.30 3.15 -2.42
N SER A 116 -12.96 2.68 -3.63
CA SER A 116 -13.18 3.42 -4.87
C SER A 116 -14.65 3.77 -5.09
N PHE A 117 -15.58 2.86 -4.75
CA PHE A 117 -17.01 3.17 -4.82
C PHE A 117 -17.41 4.28 -3.85
N ILE A 118 -16.79 4.34 -2.67
CA ILE A 118 -17.05 5.40 -1.70
C ILE A 118 -16.59 6.74 -2.27
N GLY A 119 -15.38 6.81 -2.81
CA GLY A 119 -14.86 8.01 -3.49
C GLY A 119 -15.74 8.45 -4.66
N LEU A 120 -16.15 7.49 -5.50
CA LEU A 120 -17.04 7.71 -6.64
C LEU A 120 -18.35 8.39 -6.22
N TYR A 121 -19.06 7.83 -5.25
CA TYR A 121 -20.35 8.37 -4.82
C TYR A 121 -20.22 9.74 -4.14
N ILE A 122 -19.15 9.95 -3.35
CA ILE A 122 -18.86 11.27 -2.77
C ILE A 122 -18.62 12.30 -3.88
N ALA A 123 -17.75 12.00 -4.85
CA ALA A 123 -17.48 12.93 -5.93
C ALA A 123 -18.71 13.21 -6.79
N LEU A 124 -19.55 12.21 -7.09
CA LEU A 124 -20.79 12.40 -7.85
C LEU A 124 -21.79 13.31 -7.14
N THR A 125 -21.89 13.20 -5.82
CA THR A 125 -22.84 14.01 -5.03
C THR A 125 -22.34 15.43 -4.78
N VAL A 126 -21.02 15.60 -4.66
CA VAL A 126 -20.39 16.87 -4.27
C VAL A 126 -19.97 17.72 -5.49
N SER A 127 -19.73 17.13 -6.67
CA SER A 127 -19.24 17.85 -7.87
C SER A 127 -20.30 18.70 -8.58
N THR A 128 -20.92 19.64 -7.87
CA THR A 128 -21.99 20.51 -8.39
C THR A 128 -21.50 21.69 -9.21
N ASP A 129 -20.32 22.22 -8.90
CA ASP A 129 -19.77 23.43 -9.49
C ASP A 129 -18.27 23.28 -9.80
N LEU A 130 -17.74 24.20 -10.61
CA LEU A 130 -16.34 24.14 -11.06
C LEU A 130 -15.34 24.27 -9.91
N ALA A 131 -15.64 25.07 -8.88
CA ALA A 131 -14.73 25.23 -7.75
C ALA A 131 -14.63 23.93 -6.94
N THR A 132 -15.77 23.26 -6.72
CA THR A 132 -15.78 21.95 -6.05
C THR A 132 -15.02 20.88 -6.83
N LYS A 133 -15.13 20.88 -8.18
CA LYS A 133 -14.34 19.98 -9.04
C LYS A 133 -12.83 20.24 -8.92
N GLN A 134 -12.41 21.51 -8.86
CA GLN A 134 -11.01 21.88 -8.66
C GLN A 134 -10.49 21.47 -7.28
N TRP A 135 -11.30 21.59 -6.24
CA TRP A 135 -10.95 21.11 -4.90
C TRP A 135 -10.81 19.59 -4.84
N ILE A 136 -11.72 18.85 -5.47
CA ILE A 136 -11.61 17.39 -5.61
C ILE A 136 -10.31 17.04 -6.34
N ALA A 137 -10.02 17.68 -7.47
CA ALA A 137 -8.79 17.45 -8.22
C ALA A 137 -7.52 17.76 -7.39
N ALA A 138 -7.52 18.84 -6.60
CA ALA A 138 -6.40 19.19 -5.73
C ALA A 138 -6.19 18.15 -4.61
N ILE A 139 -7.27 17.68 -3.98
CA ILE A 139 -7.23 16.64 -2.94
C ILE A 139 -6.72 15.33 -3.56
N THR A 140 -7.30 14.89 -4.67
CA THR A 140 -6.90 13.68 -5.38
C THR A 140 -5.43 13.73 -5.79
N SER A 141 -4.97 14.85 -6.36
CA SER A 141 -3.57 15.03 -6.76
C SER A 141 -2.61 14.98 -5.56
N GLY A 142 -2.96 15.63 -4.45
CA GLY A 142 -2.16 15.58 -3.21
C GLY A 142 -2.12 14.18 -2.61
N LEU A 143 -3.21 13.42 -2.72
CA LEU A 143 -3.32 12.07 -2.21
C LEU A 143 -2.53 11.07 -3.06
N PHE A 144 -2.54 11.19 -4.40
CA PHE A 144 -1.64 10.42 -5.26
C PHE A 144 -0.17 10.69 -4.96
N LEU A 145 0.19 11.96 -4.71
CA LEU A 145 1.55 12.31 -4.31
C LEU A 145 1.92 11.65 -2.97
N TYR A 146 1.01 11.66 -1.99
CA TYR A 146 1.21 10.99 -0.71
C TYR A 146 1.39 9.48 -0.87
N VAL A 147 0.50 8.80 -1.59
CA VAL A 147 0.59 7.35 -1.80
C VAL A 147 1.88 6.99 -2.54
N GLY A 148 2.24 7.73 -3.60
CA GLY A 148 3.48 7.51 -4.33
C GLY A 148 4.73 7.63 -3.45
N LEU A 149 4.74 8.56 -2.50
CA LEU A 149 5.89 8.79 -1.61
C LEU A 149 5.89 7.92 -0.35
N ALA A 150 4.72 7.63 0.23
CA ALA A 150 4.59 6.98 1.52
C ALA A 150 4.43 5.46 1.39
N ASP A 151 3.94 4.97 0.25
CA ASP A 151 3.64 3.55 0.06
C ASP A 151 4.55 2.90 -1.01
N MET A 152 4.61 3.50 -2.20
CA MET A 152 5.40 2.95 -3.31
C MET A 152 6.91 3.16 -3.11
N LEU A 153 7.34 4.34 -2.66
CA LEU A 153 8.77 4.66 -2.51
C LEU A 153 9.48 3.76 -1.46
N PRO A 154 8.94 3.51 -0.25
CA PRO A 154 9.59 2.63 0.72
C PRO A 154 9.74 1.19 0.22
N THR A 155 8.74 0.69 -0.50
CA THR A 155 8.74 -0.64 -1.12
C THR A 155 9.83 -0.75 -2.19
N MET A 156 10.06 0.31 -2.95
CA MET A 156 11.14 0.40 -3.95
C MET A 156 12.54 0.40 -3.32
N ILE A 157 12.70 1.03 -2.16
CA ILE A 157 14.00 1.20 -1.48
C ILE A 157 14.40 -0.03 -0.67
N HIS A 158 13.44 -0.72 -0.03
CA HIS A 158 13.72 -1.89 0.82
C HIS A 158 13.78 -3.22 0.05
N ALA A 159 13.73 -3.18 -1.29
CA ALA A 159 13.87 -4.37 -2.11
C ALA A 159 15.32 -4.91 -2.05
N ASP A 160 15.56 -5.96 -1.26
CA ASP A 160 16.85 -6.65 -1.18
C ASP A 160 17.17 -7.34 -2.51
N ASN A 161 18.25 -6.90 -3.19
CA ASN A 161 18.48 -7.32 -4.56
C ASN A 161 19.94 -7.62 -4.91
N ARG A 162 20.17 -8.78 -5.55
CA ARG A 162 21.50 -9.26 -5.97
C ARG A 162 22.20 -8.39 -7.03
N ARG A 163 21.46 -7.54 -7.76
CA ARG A 163 21.99 -6.65 -8.81
C ARG A 163 21.43 -5.22 -8.64
N PRO A 164 22.03 -4.39 -7.77
CA PRO A 164 21.48 -3.07 -7.42
C PRO A 164 21.43 -2.12 -8.61
N TRP A 165 22.46 -2.12 -9.46
CA TRP A 165 22.55 -1.21 -10.61
C TRP A 165 21.51 -1.51 -11.69
N LEU A 166 21.20 -2.78 -11.93
CA LEU A 166 20.18 -3.19 -12.90
C LEU A 166 18.76 -2.83 -12.42
N MET A 167 18.47 -3.02 -11.14
CA MET A 167 17.19 -2.58 -10.54
C MET A 167 17.04 -1.07 -10.58
N PHE A 168 18.09 -0.33 -10.25
CA PHE A 168 18.07 1.13 -10.36
C PHE A 168 17.74 1.58 -11.78
N LEU A 169 18.37 0.98 -12.80
CA LEU A 169 18.06 1.29 -14.20
C LEU A 169 16.60 0.95 -14.54
N LEU A 170 16.10 -0.22 -14.12
CA LEU A 170 14.73 -0.66 -14.37
C LEU A 170 13.69 0.23 -13.67
N GLN A 171 13.94 0.63 -12.42
CA GLN A 171 13.06 1.52 -11.65
C GLN A 171 12.98 2.90 -12.31
N ASN A 172 14.11 3.48 -12.71
CA ASN A 172 14.12 4.76 -13.42
C ASN A 172 13.45 4.66 -14.79
N LEU A 173 13.67 3.58 -15.54
CA LEU A 173 12.96 3.31 -16.79
C LEU A 173 11.45 3.21 -16.57
N GLY A 174 11.03 2.48 -15.54
CA GLY A 174 9.62 2.35 -15.15
C GLY A 174 9.00 3.71 -14.84
N LEU A 175 9.62 4.49 -13.95
CA LEU A 175 9.20 5.85 -13.58
C LEU A 175 9.13 6.79 -14.79
N LEU A 176 10.16 6.83 -15.62
CA LEU A 176 10.18 7.66 -16.83
C LEU A 176 9.12 7.22 -17.83
N SER A 177 8.90 5.91 -17.99
CA SER A 177 7.85 5.39 -18.88
C SER A 177 6.47 5.76 -18.37
N GLY A 178 6.20 5.60 -17.07
CA GLY A 178 4.91 5.96 -16.45
C GLY A 178 4.65 7.46 -16.55
N TRP A 179 5.64 8.28 -16.24
CA TRP A 179 5.56 9.73 -16.44
C TRP A 179 5.30 10.10 -17.91
N GLY A 180 5.99 9.45 -18.85
CA GLY A 180 5.79 9.67 -20.28
C GLY A 180 4.38 9.29 -20.76
N ILE A 181 3.83 8.18 -20.27
CA ILE A 181 2.46 7.74 -20.59
C ILE A 181 1.44 8.75 -20.04
N LEU A 182 1.59 9.20 -18.79
CA LEU A 182 0.71 10.21 -18.20
C LEU A 182 0.81 11.57 -18.92
N LEU A 183 2.02 11.97 -19.31
CA LEU A 183 2.25 13.19 -20.08
C LEU A 183 1.59 13.09 -21.46
N LEU A 184 1.70 11.94 -22.14
CA LEU A 184 1.02 11.71 -23.41
C LEU A 184 -0.50 11.74 -23.24
N LEU A 185 -1.05 11.09 -22.22
CA LEU A 185 -2.50 11.16 -21.93
C LEU A 185 -2.94 12.61 -21.74
N SER A 186 -2.22 13.40 -20.95
CA SER A 186 -2.53 14.81 -20.73
C SER A 186 -2.44 15.66 -22.00
N LEU A 187 -1.41 15.44 -22.84
CA LEU A 187 -1.25 16.18 -24.10
C LEU A 187 -2.30 15.83 -25.15
N TYR A 188 -2.79 14.59 -25.15
CA TYR A 188 -3.80 14.13 -26.09
C TYR A 188 -5.23 14.24 -25.56
N GLU A 189 -5.44 14.62 -24.30
CA GLU A 189 -6.76 14.80 -23.69
C GLU A 189 -7.67 15.71 -24.54
N GLU A 190 -7.15 16.84 -25.04
CA GLU A 190 -7.92 17.76 -25.91
C GLU A 190 -8.20 17.19 -27.31
N LYS A 191 -7.40 16.24 -27.80
CA LYS A 191 -7.59 15.59 -29.10
C LYS A 191 -8.48 14.34 -29.03
N ILE A 192 -8.69 13.78 -27.84
CA ILE A 192 -9.52 12.59 -27.59
C ILE A 192 -10.96 13.00 -27.17
N GLY A 193 -11.26 14.30 -27.11
CA GLY A 193 -12.61 14.82 -26.83
C GLY A 193 -13.66 14.26 -27.80
N PHE A 194 -14.48 13.33 -27.30
CA PHE A 194 -15.79 12.93 -27.84
C PHE A 194 -16.90 13.71 -27.14
#